data_AF-A0A7C3TQ90-F1
#
_entry.id   AF-A0A7C3TQ90-F1
#
_cell.length_a   1.000
_cell.length_b   1.000
_cell.length_c   1.000
_cell.angle_alpha   90.00
_cell.angle_beta   90.00
_cell.angle_gamma   90.00
#
_symmetry.space_group_name_H-M   'P 1'
#
loop_
_entity.id
_entity.type
_entity.pdbx_description
1 polymer ?
#
loop_
_entity_poly.entity_id
_entity_poly.type
_entity_poly.pdbx_seq_one_letter_code
_entity_poly.pdbx_strand_id
1 'polypeptide(L)'
;MLKAIFFDLDDTLENWWIAKTAIKNKFCGFVEKKYGIEKEKFFKTFVEVEYDIVGRSLNPMNYSRKVWINETFRRFKRKISKKEIENLDKLYWKIAFSKIKTYPDTISTLKKLKNYK
;
A
#
# COMPACT_ATOMS: atom_id res chain seq x y z
N MET A 1 -10.29 -29.84 18.53
CA MET A 1 -11.39 -28.91 18.20
C MET A 1 -10.79 -27.54 17.93
N LEU A 2 -10.93 -27.03 16.70
CA LEU A 2 -10.52 -25.67 16.34
C LEU A 2 -11.44 -24.65 17.03
N LYS A 3 -10.84 -23.61 17.62
CA LYS A 3 -11.58 -22.57 18.37
C LYS A 3 -11.56 -21.21 17.68
N ALA A 4 -10.54 -20.94 16.87
CA ALA A 4 -10.37 -19.69 16.15
C ALA A 4 -9.61 -19.95 14.84
N ILE A 5 -9.91 -19.12 13.85
CA ILE A 5 -9.19 -19.05 12.57
C ILE A 5 -8.82 -17.59 12.37
N PHE A 6 -7.54 -17.31 12.17
CA PHE A 6 -7.02 -15.97 11.93
C PHE A 6 -6.71 -15.82 10.45
N PHE A 7 -7.09 -14.68 9.88
CA PHE A 7 -6.81 -14.34 8.50
C PHE A 7 -5.99 -13.06 8.48
N ASP A 8 -4.96 -13.05 7.65
CA ASP A 8 -4.43 -11.79 7.15
C ASP A 8 -5.45 -11.18 6.16
N LEU A 9 -5.36 -9.87 5.94
CA LEU A 9 -6.25 -9.17 5.02
C LEU A 9 -5.63 -9.10 3.62
N ASP A 10 -4.45 -8.49 3.54
CA ASP A 10 -3.79 -8.13 2.29
C ASP A 10 -3.26 -9.38 1.59
N ASP A 11 -3.60 -9.56 0.31
CA ASP A 11 -3.25 -10.72 -0.51
C ASP A 11 -3.70 -12.08 0.07
N THR A 12 -4.57 -12.08 1.09
CA THR A 12 -5.25 -13.27 1.67
C THR A 12 -6.76 -13.20 1.45
N LEU A 13 -7.43 -12.18 1.98
CA LEU A 13 -8.86 -11.95 1.75
C LEU A 13 -9.08 -10.99 0.57
N GLU A 14 -8.15 -10.06 0.38
CA GLU A 14 -8.18 -9.00 -0.62
C GLU A 14 -7.06 -9.15 -1.66
N ASN A 15 -7.38 -8.99 -2.94
CA ASN A 15 -6.40 -8.95 -4.02
C ASN A 15 -5.82 -7.54 -4.15
N TRP A 16 -4.56 -7.38 -3.72
CA TRP A 16 -3.84 -6.11 -3.83
C TRP A 16 -3.03 -5.98 -5.12
N TRP A 17 -2.86 -7.04 -5.90
CA TRP A 17 -2.06 -7.01 -7.14
C TRP A 17 -2.57 -5.97 -8.15
N ILE A 18 -3.89 -5.89 -8.34
CA ILE A 18 -4.50 -4.89 -9.25
C ILE A 18 -4.28 -3.47 -8.70
N ALA A 19 -4.40 -3.29 -7.38
CA ALA A 19 -4.15 -2.01 -6.73
C ALA A 19 -2.69 -1.58 -6.86
N LYS A 20 -1.73 -2.48 -6.61
CA LYS A 20 -0.28 -2.26 -6.76
C LYS A 20 0.06 -1.81 -8.19
N THR A 21 -0.51 -2.46 -9.20
CA THR A 21 -0.34 -2.06 -10.61
C THR A 21 -0.90 -0.66 -10.89
N ALA A 22 -2.10 -0.35 -10.37
CA ALA A 22 -2.70 0.96 -10.52
C ALA A 22 -1.93 2.07 -9.80
N ILE A 23 -1.38 1.78 -8.62
CA ILE A 23 -0.50 2.69 -7.87
C ILE A 23 0.75 2.98 -8.71
N LYS A 24 1.46 1.95 -9.20
CA LYS A 24 2.64 2.14 -10.06
C LYS A 24 2.33 3.06 -11.26
N ASN A 25 1.21 2.84 -11.93
CA ASN A 25 0.90 3.59 -13.14
C ASN A 25 0.37 5.01 -12.85
N LYS A 26 -0.55 5.16 -11.90
CA LYS A 26 -1.25 6.44 -11.66
C LYS A 26 -0.55 7.31 -10.63
N PHE A 27 -0.17 6.73 -9.49
CA PHE A 27 0.47 7.47 -8.41
C PHE A 27 1.90 7.84 -8.79
N CYS A 28 2.71 6.87 -9.21
CA CYS A 28 4.09 7.18 -9.63
C CYS A 28 4.11 8.01 -10.93
N GLY A 29 3.15 7.82 -11.85
CA GLY A 29 3.01 8.67 -13.03
C GLY A 29 2.64 10.13 -12.70
N PHE A 30 1.84 10.36 -11.65
CA PHE A 30 1.61 11.71 -11.12
C PHE A 30 2.90 12.32 -10.54
N VAL A 31 3.65 11.52 -9.78
CA VAL A 31 4.93 11.96 -9.20
C VAL A 31 5.94 12.34 -10.28
N GLU A 32 6.03 11.54 -11.34
CA GLU A 32 6.89 11.83 -12.50
C GLU A 32 6.53 13.16 -13.16
N LYS A 33 5.25 13.36 -13.49
CA LYS A 33 4.78 14.61 -14.10
C LYS A 33 5.01 15.84 -13.21
N LYS A 34 4.81 15.70 -11.89
CA LYS A 34 4.87 16.84 -10.97
C LYS A 34 6.29 17.16 -10.50
N TYR A 35 7.13 16.15 -10.27
CA TYR A 35 8.44 16.31 -9.62
C TYR A 35 9.62 15.90 -10.51
N GLY A 36 9.36 15.39 -11.73
CA GLY A 36 10.41 14.97 -12.67
C GLY A 36 11.18 13.73 -12.22
N ILE A 37 10.61 12.92 -11.32
CA ILE A 37 11.22 11.67 -10.86
C ILE A 37 10.67 10.53 -11.71
N GLU A 38 11.53 9.84 -12.46
CA GLU A 38 11.15 8.71 -13.31
C GLU A 38 10.28 7.71 -12.54
N LYS A 39 9.13 7.37 -13.12
CA LYS A 39 8.07 6.56 -12.50
C LYS A 39 8.60 5.22 -11.97
N GLU A 40 9.39 4.51 -12.76
CA GLU A 40 9.98 3.20 -12.42
C GLU A 40 10.96 3.31 -11.26
N LYS A 41 11.84 4.32 -11.27
CA LYS A 41 12.79 4.58 -10.17
C LYS A 41 12.08 4.95 -8.89
N PHE A 42 11.06 5.80 -8.98
CA PHE A 42 10.26 6.17 -7.81
C PHE A 42 9.57 4.95 -7.22
N PHE A 43 8.90 4.14 -8.04
CA PHE A 43 8.21 2.94 -7.58
C PHE A 43 9.17 1.95 -6.92
N LYS A 44 10.32 1.67 -7.54
CA LYS A 44 11.35 0.79 -6.96
C LYS A 44 11.81 1.29 -5.59
N THR A 45 12.17 2.58 -5.50
CA THR A 45 12.62 3.19 -4.24
C THR A 45 11.52 3.16 -3.17
N PHE A 46 10.27 3.39 -3.57
CA PHE A 46 9.12 3.38 -2.67
C PHE A 46 8.89 1.99 -2.05
N VAL A 47 9.06 0.93 -2.85
CA VAL A 47 8.99 -0.47 -2.38
C VAL A 47 10.19 -0.82 -1.50
N GLU A 48 11.39 -0.36 -1.83
CA GLU A 48 12.58 -0.55 -0.96
C GLU A 48 12.38 0.10 0.41
N VAL A 49 11.77 1.29 0.45
CA VAL A 49 11.42 1.97 1.70
C VAL A 49 10.45 1.16 2.55
N GLU A 50 9.43 0.55 1.94
CA GLU A 50 8.54 -0.39 2.62
C GLU A 50 9.34 -1.52 3.27
N TYR A 51 10.19 -2.22 2.52
CA TYR A 51 11.01 -3.30 3.08
C TYR A 51 11.95 -2.85 4.19
N ASP A 52 12.59 -1.69 4.05
CA ASP A 52 13.57 -1.19 5.02
C ASP A 52 12.91 -0.72 6.33
N ILE A 53 11.75 -0.06 6.23
CA ILE A 53 11.05 0.53 7.38
C ILE A 53 10.11 -0.47 8.06
N VAL A 54 9.40 -1.28 7.27
CA VAL A 54 8.39 -2.23 7.76
C VAL A 54 9.02 -3.56 8.11
N GLY A 55 9.91 -4.09 7.25
CA GLY A 55 10.52 -5.41 7.43
C GLY A 55 11.36 -5.54 8.70
N ARG A 56 11.60 -4.43 9.42
CA ARG A 56 12.42 -4.35 10.64
C ARG A 56 11.69 -3.76 11.84
N SER A 57 10.38 -3.53 11.77
CA SER A 57 9.65 -2.78 12.81
C SER A 57 8.31 -3.40 13.19
N LEU A 58 8.06 -3.49 14.49
CA LEU A 58 6.75 -3.83 15.06
C LEU A 58 5.88 -2.59 15.32
N ASN A 59 6.36 -1.38 15.01
CA ASN A 59 5.62 -0.15 15.23
C ASN A 59 4.59 0.07 14.10
N PRO A 60 3.28 0.11 14.39
CA PRO A 60 2.24 0.34 13.38
C PRO A 60 2.42 1.66 12.61
N MET A 61 3.01 2.68 13.23
CA MET A 61 3.26 3.98 12.59
C MET A 61 4.19 3.87 11.39
N ASN A 62 5.03 2.83 11.34
CA ASN A 62 5.93 2.56 10.22
C ASN A 62 5.20 2.08 8.96
N TYR A 63 3.92 1.70 9.04
CA TYR A 63 3.09 1.35 7.89
C TYR A 63 2.44 2.58 7.24
N SER A 64 2.64 3.78 7.80
CA SER A 64 2.08 5.02 7.26
C SER A 64 2.69 5.37 5.91
N ARG A 65 1.85 5.54 4.90
CA ARG A 65 2.31 5.95 3.56
C ARG A 65 2.89 7.35 3.56
N LYS A 66 2.51 8.22 4.50
CA LYS A 66 3.18 9.52 4.72
C LYS A 66 4.67 9.35 5.06
N VAL A 67 4.99 8.38 5.91
CA VAL A 67 6.39 8.06 6.27
C VAL A 67 7.14 7.57 5.05
N TRP A 68 6.54 6.65 4.28
CA TRP A 68 7.21 6.10 3.09
C TRP A 68 7.41 7.14 1.99
N ILE A 69 6.40 8.00 1.75
CA ILE A 69 6.49 9.11 0.81
C ILE A 69 7.63 10.03 1.23
N ASN A 70 7.65 10.48 2.48
CA ASN A 70 8.69 11.38 2.97
C ASN A 70 10.10 10.77 2.81
N GLU A 71 10.26 9.51 3.20
CA GLU A 71 11.54 8.81 3.09
C GLU A 71 11.96 8.59 1.62
N THR A 72 11.02 8.26 0.74
CA THR A 72 11.30 8.10 -0.69
C THR A 72 11.85 9.40 -1.29
N PHE A 73 11.18 10.53 -1.02
CA PHE A 73 11.65 11.84 -1.49
C PHE A 73 13.00 12.23 -0.88
N ARG A 74 13.25 11.87 0.39
CA ARG A 74 14.55 12.06 1.05
C ARG A 74 15.66 11.30 0.32
N ARG A 75 15.43 10.04 -0.11
CA ARG A 75 16.40 9.26 -0.91
C ARG A 75 16.72 9.90 -2.27
N PHE A 76 15.74 10.58 -2.87
CA PHE A 76 15.95 11.40 -4.07
C PHE A 76 16.55 12.79 -3.81
N LYS A 77 16.92 13.11 -2.55
CA LYS A 77 17.40 14.44 -2.13
C LYS A 77 16.42 15.57 -2.49
N ARG A 78 15.12 15.28 -2.52
CA ARG A 78 14.05 16.24 -2.79
C ARG A 78 13.34 16.59 -1.48
N LYS A 79 13.12 17.89 -1.25
CA LYS A 79 12.28 18.36 -0.16
C LYS A 79 10.85 18.52 -0.66
N ILE A 80 9.88 18.03 0.10
CA ILE A 80 8.45 18.23 -0.15
C ILE A 80 7.79 18.73 1.14
N SER A 81 6.76 19.55 0.98
CA SER A 81 6.04 20.11 2.12
C SER A 81 5.14 19.07 2.79
N LYS A 82 4.77 19.29 4.06
CA LYS A 82 3.79 18.44 4.78
C LYS A 82 2.46 18.33 4.03
N LYS A 83 1.98 19.43 3.45
CA LYS A 83 0.76 19.47 2.63
C LYS A 83 0.87 18.59 1.39
N GLU A 84 2.03 18.55 0.75
CA GLU A 84 2.26 17.67 -0.40
C GLU A 84 2.31 16.20 0.00
N ILE A 85 2.94 15.87 1.13
CA ILE A 85 2.93 14.51 1.68
C ILE A 85 1.49 14.06 1.93
N GLU A 86 0.67 14.90 2.57
CA GLU A 86 -0.74 14.60 2.83
C GLU A 86 -1.56 14.41 1.55
N ASN A 87 -1.31 15.23 0.53
CA ASN A 87 -2.00 15.09 -0.76
C ASN A 87 -1.59 13.81 -1.50
N LEU A 88 -0.30 13.46 -1.46
CA LEU A 88 0.21 12.22 -2.06
C LEU A 88 -0.32 10.97 -1.34
N ASP A 89 -0.39 11.01 -0.01
CA ASP A 89 -0.97 9.94 0.82
C ASP A 89 -2.46 9.73 0.49
N LYS A 90 -3.25 10.81 0.43
CA LYS A 90 -4.65 10.75 -0.02
C LYS A 90 -4.79 10.20 -1.44
N LEU A 91 -3.91 10.61 -2.35
CA LEU A 91 -3.93 10.12 -3.74
C LEU A 91 -3.61 8.62 -3.81
N TYR A 92 -2.60 8.16 -3.08
CA TYR A 92 -2.25 6.75 -2.97
C TYR A 92 -3.46 5.93 -2.53
N TRP A 93 -4.08 6.29 -1.40
CA TRP A 93 -5.21 5.55 -0.84
C TRP A 93 -6.46 5.62 -1.72
N LYS A 94 -6.72 6.78 -2.34
CA LYS A 94 -7.80 6.91 -3.33
C LYS A 94 -7.62 5.92 -4.50
N ILE A 95 -6.40 5.77 -5.00
CA ILE A 95 -6.11 4.81 -6.08
C ILE A 95 -6.24 3.38 -5.56
N ALA A 96 -5.65 3.06 -4.41
CA ALA A 96 -5.67 1.74 -3.81
C ALA A 96 -7.10 1.25 -3.60
N PHE A 97 -7.92 2.00 -2.85
CA PHE A 97 -9.30 1.62 -2.53
C PHE A 97 -10.21 1.53 -3.76
N SER A 98 -9.88 2.22 -4.85
CA SER A 98 -10.63 2.08 -6.11
C SER A 98 -10.38 0.74 -6.84
N LYS A 99 -9.39 -0.04 -6.39
CA LYS A 99 -8.90 -1.25 -7.08
C LYS A 99 -8.79 -2.48 -6.19
N ILE A 100 -8.68 -2.32 -4.88
CA ILE A 100 -8.75 -3.42 -3.92
C ILE A 100 -10.12 -4.09 -4.05
N LYS A 101 -10.08 -5.41 -4.20
CA LYS A 101 -11.28 -6.26 -4.27
C LYS A 101 -11.00 -7.53 -3.48
N THR A 102 -12.02 -8.07 -2.82
CA THR A 102 -11.92 -9.40 -2.23
C THR A 102 -11.66 -10.45 -3.30
N TYR A 103 -10.92 -11.51 -2.97
CA TYR A 103 -10.83 -12.68 -3.85
C TYR A 103 -12.22 -13.31 -4.07
N PRO A 104 -12.40 -14.05 -5.19
CA PRO A 104 -13.57 -14.87 -5.38
C PRO A 104 -13.79 -15.78 -4.17
N ASP A 105 -15.06 -16.00 -3.82
CA ASP A 105 -15.49 -16.85 -2.70
C ASP A 105 -15.06 -16.44 -1.30
N THR A 106 -14.23 -15.40 -1.09
CA THR A 106 -13.83 -14.93 0.25
C THR A 106 -15.04 -14.78 1.18
N ILE A 107 -16.09 -14.08 0.73
CA ILE A 107 -17.31 -13.87 1.53
C ILE A 107 -18.06 -15.18 1.80
N SER A 108 -18.13 -16.07 0.81
CA SER A 108 -18.80 -17.38 0.94
C SER A 108 -18.07 -18.27 1.95
N THR A 109 -16.73 -18.34 1.86
CA THR A 109 -15.86 -19.09 2.76
C THR A 109 -15.96 -18.58 4.20
N LEU A 110 -15.87 -17.26 4.41
CA LEU A 110 -16.01 -16.68 5.75
C LEU A 110 -17.39 -16.99 6.37
N LYS A 111 -18.47 -16.96 5.57
CA LYS A 111 -19.81 -17.35 6.02
C LYS A 111 -19.90 -18.83 6.42
N LYS A 112 -19.28 -19.73 5.65
CA LYS A 112 -19.24 -21.17 5.97
C LYS A 112 -18.49 -21.43 7.28
N LEU A 113 -17.32 -20.82 7.44
CA LEU A 113 -16.49 -20.99 8.63
C LEU A 113 -17.15 -20.44 9.90
N LYS A 114 -17.88 -19.33 9.79
CA LYS A 114 -18.67 -18.78 10.92
C LYS A 114 -19.72 -19.77 11.44
N ASN A 115 -20.25 -20.63 10.58
CA ASN A 115 -21.29 -21.59 10.92
C ASN A 115 -20.74 -23.00 11.20
N TYR A 116 -19.43 -23.19 11.16
CA TYR A 116 -18.79 -24.47 11.43
C TYR A 116 -18.86 -24.77 12.93
N LYS A 117 -19.52 -25.88 13.30
CA LYS A 117 -19.70 -26.32 14.69
C LYS A 117 -18.82 -27.53 14.98
#